data_AF-A0A183HKD0-F1
#
_entry.id   AF-A0A183HKD0-F1
#
_cell.length_a   1.000
_cell.length_b   1.000
_cell.length_c   1.000
_cell.angle_alpha   90.00
_cell.angle_beta   90.00
_cell.angle_gamma   90.00
#
_symmetry.space_group_name_H-M   'P 1'
#
loop_
_entity.id
_entity.type
_entity.pdbx_description
1 polymer ?
#
loop_
_entity_poly.entity_id
_entity_poly.type
_entity_poly.pdbx_seq_one_letter_code
_entity_poly.pdbx_strand_id
1 'polypeptide(L)'
;MYVLDVLLFLSAESAKNLSDITQLRPPNVDEKGIVEVVSVAISCVSEISAARVKLPQNLKAYEGKQSAGRVIKEVLKRFNGIMPLLDPLNDMKIRDAVLQENIIKLQALEKRKDSHPLRENSKFDEIYKQYEKKLELEAELKVAKTELKKAQSLLQLDELKCRKRVLRRLQYCDENDVITQKGRVSCEVSAADELMLTEMMFGGIFTELATPQLAALLSCFVFEEKSGGSKLADDLSGCLRAMQEYARRIARVTKESKLEIDEDKYVESFKPHLMDVVHAWCTGSSFAEILKKTDVFEGIIK
;
A
#
# COMPACT_ATOMS: atom_id res chain seq x y z
N MET A 1 -4.38 8.49 17.77
CA MET A 1 -4.83 7.11 17.46
C MET A 1 -4.89 6.35 18.78
N TYR A 2 -6.04 5.78 19.13
CA TYR A 2 -6.19 5.05 20.39
C TYR A 2 -5.91 3.56 20.17
N VAL A 3 -5.11 2.98 21.07
CA VAL A 3 -4.80 1.55 21.12
C VAL A 3 -5.43 1.00 22.40
N LEU A 4 -6.12 -0.13 22.27
CA LEU A 4 -6.83 -0.81 23.34
C LEU A 4 -6.20 -2.18 23.58
N ASP A 5 -5.86 -2.47 24.82
CA ASP A 5 -5.46 -3.82 25.22
C ASP A 5 -6.71 -4.64 25.52
N VAL A 6 -7.02 -5.58 24.62
CA VAL A 6 -8.24 -6.39 24.67
C VAL A 6 -7.88 -7.85 24.92
N LEU A 7 -8.60 -8.49 25.85
CA LEU A 7 -8.47 -9.92 26.09
C LEU A 7 -9.29 -10.68 25.03
N LEU A 8 -8.60 -11.43 24.16
CA LEU A 8 -9.20 -12.17 23.05
C LEU A 8 -9.06 -13.68 23.24
N PHE A 9 -10.04 -14.43 22.69
CA PHE A 9 -10.00 -15.88 22.61
C PHE A 9 -9.56 -16.29 21.21
N LEU A 10 -8.34 -16.80 21.09
CA LEU A 10 -7.63 -17.01 19.83
C LEU A 10 -7.33 -18.48 19.58
N SER A 11 -7.09 -18.82 18.30
CA SER A 11 -6.51 -20.10 17.91
C SER A 11 -5.09 -20.28 18.48
N ALA A 12 -4.64 -21.53 18.66
CA ALA A 12 -3.29 -21.80 19.15
C ALA A 12 -2.20 -21.33 18.18
N GLU A 13 -2.53 -21.23 16.88
CA GLU A 13 -1.66 -20.67 15.86
C GLU A 13 -1.53 -19.14 16.00
N SER A 14 -2.65 -18.44 16.11
CA SER A 14 -2.66 -16.98 16.31
C SER A 14 -1.98 -16.55 17.61
N ALA A 15 -2.07 -17.36 18.67
CA ALA A 15 -1.41 -17.09 19.93
C ALA A 15 0.14 -17.10 19.86
N LYS A 16 0.73 -17.68 18.80
CA LYS A 16 2.21 -17.70 18.62
C LYS A 16 2.76 -16.37 18.13
N ASN A 17 1.95 -15.58 17.41
CA ASN A 17 2.39 -14.32 16.82
C ASN A 17 1.32 -13.23 16.99
N LEU A 18 1.36 -12.56 18.13
CA LEU A 18 0.39 -11.51 18.49
C LEU A 18 0.67 -10.15 17.84
N SER A 19 1.84 -9.96 17.21
CA SER A 19 2.19 -8.69 16.57
C SER A 19 1.56 -8.53 15.18
N ASP A 20 1.25 -9.64 14.49
CA ASP A 20 0.51 -9.61 13.22
C ASP A 20 -1.00 -9.72 13.48
N ILE A 21 -1.62 -8.58 13.77
CA ILE A 21 -3.05 -8.47 14.09
C ILE A 21 -3.92 -8.99 12.93
N THR A 22 -3.45 -8.90 11.68
CA THR A 22 -4.24 -9.28 10.49
C THR A 22 -4.44 -10.79 10.34
N GLN A 23 -3.59 -11.58 11.00
CA GLN A 23 -3.65 -13.05 10.97
C GLN A 23 -4.30 -13.65 12.23
N LEU A 24 -4.77 -12.80 13.16
CA LEU A 24 -5.45 -13.28 14.35
C LEU A 24 -6.83 -13.83 13.98
N ARG A 25 -7.09 -15.07 14.39
CA ARG A 25 -8.38 -15.74 14.18
C ARG A 25 -8.89 -16.37 15.48
N PRO A 26 -10.22 -16.44 15.67
CA PRO A 26 -10.81 -17.24 16.72
C PRO A 26 -10.46 -18.73 16.52
N PRO A 27 -10.52 -19.55 17.58
CA PRO A 27 -10.35 -20.99 17.47
C PRO A 27 -11.51 -21.62 16.67
N ASN A 28 -11.21 -22.69 15.93
CA ASN A 28 -12.24 -23.51 15.31
C ASN A 28 -13.08 -24.24 16.37
N VAL A 29 -14.26 -24.77 15.99
CA VAL A 29 -15.21 -25.44 16.90
C VAL A 29 -14.56 -26.57 17.71
N ASP A 30 -13.60 -27.29 17.13
CA ASP A 30 -12.89 -28.42 17.74
C ASP A 30 -11.51 -28.05 18.32
N GLU A 31 -11.10 -26.79 18.21
CA GLU A 31 -9.80 -26.31 18.64
C GLU A 31 -9.84 -25.76 20.08
N LYS A 32 -8.85 -26.11 20.90
CA LYS A 32 -8.66 -25.48 22.21
C LYS A 32 -8.16 -24.05 22.01
N GLY A 33 -9.03 -23.08 22.21
CA GLY A 33 -8.62 -21.67 22.17
C GLY A 33 -7.76 -21.25 23.37
N ILE A 34 -6.95 -20.23 23.13
CA ILE A 34 -6.04 -19.62 24.10
C ILE A 34 -6.48 -18.19 24.34
N VAL A 35 -6.45 -17.76 25.61
CA VAL A 35 -6.85 -16.41 26.00
C VAL A 35 -5.61 -15.54 26.10
N GLU A 36 -5.53 -14.50 25.27
CA GLU A 36 -4.37 -13.61 25.20
C GLU A 36 -4.77 -12.13 25.18
N VAL A 37 -3.87 -11.27 25.65
CA VAL A 37 -4.06 -9.81 25.61
C VAL A 37 -3.43 -9.29 24.33
N VAL A 38 -4.22 -8.62 23.50
CA VAL A 38 -3.80 -8.07 22.22
C VAL A 38 -4.08 -6.58 22.18
N SER A 39 -3.07 -5.81 21.80
CA SER A 39 -3.20 -4.37 21.56
C SER A 39 -3.79 -4.15 20.17
N VAL A 40 -5.04 -3.66 20.10
CA VAL A 40 -5.76 -3.41 18.85
C VAL A 40 -6.09 -1.94 18.69
N ALA A 41 -6.22 -1.47 17.44
CA ALA A 41 -6.71 -0.13 17.18
C ALA A 41 -8.20 -0.01 17.56
N ILE A 42 -8.65 1.17 17.98
CA ILE A 42 -10.06 1.42 18.32
C ILE A 42 -11.03 1.11 17.15
N SER A 43 -10.56 1.20 15.90
CA SER A 43 -11.33 0.85 14.71
C SER A 43 -11.71 -0.63 14.62
N CYS A 44 -11.07 -1.50 15.41
CA CYS A 44 -11.39 -2.93 15.48
C CYS A 44 -12.57 -3.23 16.43
N VAL A 45 -13.09 -2.24 17.16
CA VAL A 45 -14.23 -2.41 18.06
C VAL A 45 -15.52 -2.23 17.28
N SER A 46 -16.32 -3.29 17.16
CA SER A 46 -17.64 -3.26 16.50
C SER A 46 -18.77 -2.89 17.45
N GLU A 47 -18.73 -3.39 18.68
CA GLU A 47 -19.81 -3.29 19.65
C GLU A 47 -19.26 -3.12 21.07
N ILE A 48 -20.01 -2.44 21.94
CA ILE A 48 -19.68 -2.25 23.34
C ILE A 48 -20.86 -2.69 24.20
N SER A 49 -20.63 -3.59 25.15
CA SER A 49 -21.65 -4.07 26.08
C SER A 49 -21.70 -3.24 27.38
N ALA A 50 -22.88 -3.14 27.98
CA ALA A 50 -23.06 -2.60 29.33
C ALA A 50 -22.47 -3.51 30.43
N ALA A 51 -22.23 -4.79 30.14
CA ALA A 51 -21.70 -5.74 31.10
C ALA A 51 -20.24 -5.44 31.44
N ARG A 52 -19.91 -5.44 32.74
CA ARG A 52 -18.55 -5.22 33.24
C ARG A 52 -18.04 -6.44 33.97
N VAL A 53 -16.82 -6.84 33.65
CA VAL A 53 -16.14 -7.98 34.28
C VAL A 53 -15.04 -7.47 35.20
N LYS A 54 -14.96 -8.02 36.41
CA LYS A 54 -13.84 -7.75 37.33
C LYS A 54 -12.62 -8.54 36.87
N LEU A 55 -11.58 -7.83 36.44
CA LEU A 55 -10.34 -8.44 35.98
C LEU A 55 -9.35 -8.69 37.14
N PRO A 56 -8.52 -9.74 37.07
CA PRO A 56 -7.39 -9.93 37.97
C PRO A 56 -6.38 -8.77 37.89
N GLN A 57 -5.63 -8.51 38.97
CA GLN A 57 -4.65 -7.43 39.01
C GLN A 57 -3.49 -7.62 38.02
N ASN A 58 -3.13 -8.86 37.70
CA ASN A 58 -2.03 -9.18 36.79
C ASN A 58 -2.51 -10.03 35.61
N LEU A 59 -2.74 -9.38 34.46
CA LEU A 59 -3.11 -10.04 33.20
C LEU A 59 -1.90 -10.42 32.32
N LYS A 60 -0.65 -10.17 32.79
CA LYS A 60 0.55 -10.67 32.10
C LYS A 60 0.79 -12.14 32.41
N ALA A 61 0.45 -12.56 33.64
CA ALA A 61 0.58 -13.95 34.07
C ALA A 61 -0.46 -14.85 33.39
N TYR A 62 -0.04 -16.06 33.00
CA TYR A 62 -0.89 -17.06 32.36
C TYR A 62 -2.16 -17.36 33.19
N GLU A 63 -2.01 -17.53 34.51
CA GLU A 63 -3.15 -17.79 35.41
C GLU A 63 -4.16 -16.63 35.44
N GLY A 64 -3.68 -15.39 35.36
CA GLY A 64 -4.53 -14.19 35.30
C GLY A 64 -5.38 -14.16 34.04
N LYS A 65 -4.77 -14.43 32.86
CA LYS A 65 -5.49 -14.50 31.59
C LYS A 65 -6.53 -15.62 31.58
N GLN A 66 -6.16 -16.81 32.05
CA GLN A 66 -7.06 -17.96 32.14
C GLN A 66 -8.23 -17.72 33.09
N SER A 67 -7.98 -17.10 34.25
CA SER A 67 -9.03 -16.72 35.20
C SER A 67 -10.02 -15.73 34.58
N ALA A 68 -9.51 -14.66 33.93
CA ALA A 68 -10.36 -13.68 33.24
C ALA A 68 -11.18 -14.32 32.12
N GLY A 69 -10.59 -15.21 31.32
CA GLY A 69 -11.29 -15.96 30.28
C GLY A 69 -12.43 -16.82 30.82
N ARG A 70 -12.25 -17.49 31.96
CA ARG A 70 -13.32 -18.26 32.62
C ARG A 70 -14.47 -17.36 33.06
N VAL A 71 -14.18 -16.19 33.62
CA VAL A 71 -15.21 -15.23 34.04
C VAL A 71 -15.99 -14.72 32.83
N ILE A 72 -15.31 -14.36 31.72
CA ILE A 72 -15.98 -13.92 30.49
C ILE A 72 -16.88 -15.02 29.94
N LYS A 73 -16.41 -16.27 29.90
CA LYS A 73 -17.20 -17.42 29.43
C LYS A 73 -18.45 -17.64 30.29
N GLU A 74 -18.33 -17.50 31.61
CA GLU A 74 -19.47 -17.61 32.52
C GLU A 74 -20.48 -16.46 32.34
N VAL A 75 -20.00 -15.23 32.11
CA VAL A 75 -20.86 -14.08 31.80
C VAL A 75 -21.61 -14.30 30.49
N LEU A 76 -20.91 -14.72 29.42
CA LEU A 76 -21.54 -15.06 28.14
C LEU A 76 -22.61 -16.15 28.30
N LYS A 77 -22.34 -17.17 29.12
CA LYS A 77 -23.30 -18.24 29.40
C LYS A 77 -24.54 -17.72 30.12
N ARG A 78 -24.40 -16.82 31.11
CA ARG A 78 -25.53 -16.22 31.84
C ARG A 78 -26.44 -15.39 30.94
N PHE A 79 -25.87 -14.77 29.90
CA PHE A 79 -26.60 -14.01 28.90
C PHE A 79 -27.01 -14.85 27.67
N ASN A 80 -26.86 -16.17 27.71
CA ASN A 80 -27.13 -17.08 26.57
C ASN A 80 -26.45 -16.64 25.27
N GLY A 81 -25.27 -16.03 25.36
CA GLY A 81 -24.51 -15.49 24.23
C GLY A 81 -24.98 -14.11 23.73
N ILE A 82 -26.08 -13.56 24.24
CA ILE A 82 -26.64 -12.28 23.79
C ILE A 82 -26.33 -11.20 24.83
N MET A 83 -25.23 -10.49 24.62
CA MET A 83 -24.78 -9.45 25.54
C MET A 83 -25.63 -8.17 25.40
N PRO A 84 -25.96 -7.48 26.51
CA PRO A 84 -26.66 -6.20 26.44
C PRO A 84 -25.72 -5.14 25.87
N LEU A 85 -26.05 -4.61 24.69
CA LEU A 85 -25.27 -3.55 24.03
C LEU A 85 -25.59 -2.17 24.62
N LEU A 86 -24.61 -1.27 24.59
CA LEU A 86 -24.82 0.14 24.90
C LEU A 86 -25.48 0.84 23.72
N ASP A 87 -26.55 1.57 23.98
CA ASP A 87 -27.19 2.41 22.98
C ASP A 87 -26.33 3.67 22.70
N PRO A 88 -25.97 3.94 21.43
CA PRO A 88 -25.12 5.08 21.08
C PRO A 88 -25.70 6.45 21.48
N LEU A 89 -27.03 6.60 21.52
CA LEU A 89 -27.71 7.86 21.81
C LEU A 89 -28.05 7.98 23.31
N ASN A 90 -28.62 6.93 23.88
CA ASN A 90 -29.15 6.90 25.23
C ASN A 90 -28.08 6.63 26.27
N ASP A 91 -27.17 5.67 26.04
CA ASP A 91 -26.15 5.28 27.02
C ASP A 91 -24.83 6.02 26.77
N MET A 92 -24.35 6.02 25.52
CA MET A 92 -23.09 6.67 25.14
C MET A 92 -23.22 8.18 24.95
N LYS A 93 -24.46 8.70 24.89
CA LYS A 93 -24.78 10.14 24.76
C LYS A 93 -24.15 10.81 23.53
N ILE A 94 -24.01 10.09 22.42
CA ILE A 94 -23.49 10.65 21.16
C ILE A 94 -24.59 11.50 20.50
N ARG A 95 -24.35 12.81 20.40
CA ARG A 95 -25.31 13.79 19.85
C ARG A 95 -24.91 14.21 18.43
N ASP A 96 -24.85 13.25 17.53
CA ASP A 96 -24.57 13.47 16.12
C ASP A 96 -25.84 13.28 15.27
N ALA A 97 -26.17 14.29 14.45
CA ALA A 97 -27.39 14.27 13.66
C ALA A 97 -27.38 13.19 12.57
N VAL A 98 -26.21 12.93 11.96
CA VAL A 98 -26.04 11.92 10.92
C VAL A 98 -26.19 10.52 11.52
N LEU A 99 -25.64 10.28 12.71
CA LEU A 99 -25.82 9.04 13.44
C LEU A 99 -27.30 8.80 13.77
N GLN A 100 -28.00 9.81 14.27
CA GLN A 100 -29.42 9.68 14.60
C GLN A 100 -30.25 9.33 13.36
N GLU A 101 -30.01 9.99 12.22
CA GLU A 101 -30.66 9.62 10.96
C GLU A 101 -30.35 8.18 10.52
N ASN A 102 -29.09 7.76 10.64
CA ASN A 102 -28.67 6.42 10.24
C ASN A 102 -29.29 5.34 11.13
N ILE A 103 -29.44 5.59 12.43
CA ILE A 103 -30.14 4.68 13.35
C ILE A 103 -31.62 4.53 12.94
N ILE A 104 -32.31 5.64 12.62
CA ILE A 104 -33.70 5.60 12.15
C ILE A 104 -33.81 4.81 10.84
N LYS A 105 -32.89 5.04 9.90
CA LYS A 105 -32.83 4.29 8.63
C LYS A 105 -32.60 2.80 8.88
N LEU A 106 -31.68 2.44 9.78
CA LEU A 106 -31.38 1.06 10.14
C LEU A 106 -32.63 0.36 10.69
N GLN A 107 -33.32 0.97 11.65
CA GLN A 107 -34.56 0.44 12.22
C GLN A 107 -35.66 0.25 11.16
N ALA A 108 -35.80 1.20 10.24
CA ALA A 108 -36.76 1.09 9.14
C ALA A 108 -36.40 -0.08 8.19
N LEU A 109 -35.11 -0.29 7.91
CA LEU A 109 -34.61 -1.40 7.10
C LEU A 109 -34.80 -2.76 7.80
N GLU A 110 -34.51 -2.86 9.09
CA GLU A 110 -34.73 -4.07 9.88
C GLU A 110 -36.21 -4.43 9.93
N LYS A 111 -37.08 -3.46 10.20
CA LYS A 111 -38.53 -3.67 10.18
C LYS A 111 -38.99 -4.18 8.81
N ARG A 112 -38.51 -3.56 7.72
CA ARG A 112 -38.82 -3.98 6.35
C ARG A 112 -38.27 -5.37 6.02
N LYS A 113 -37.09 -5.71 6.54
CA LYS A 113 -36.44 -7.02 6.36
C LYS A 113 -37.25 -8.12 7.04
N ASP A 114 -37.76 -7.86 8.24
CA ASP A 114 -38.50 -8.82 9.05
C ASP A 114 -39.96 -8.94 8.59
N SER A 115 -40.58 -7.84 8.17
CA SER A 115 -41.95 -7.83 7.66
C SER A 115 -42.07 -8.27 6.19
N HIS A 116 -40.99 -8.68 5.55
CA HIS A 116 -41.01 -9.03 4.13
C HIS A 116 -41.73 -10.37 3.94
N PRO A 117 -42.76 -10.47 3.07
CA PRO A 117 -43.56 -11.70 2.91
C PRO A 117 -42.75 -12.95 2.57
N LEU A 118 -41.61 -12.78 1.89
CA LEU A 118 -40.72 -13.88 1.56
C LEU A 118 -40.16 -14.59 2.82
N ARG A 119 -40.03 -13.89 3.97
CA ARG A 119 -39.57 -14.48 5.24
C ARG A 119 -40.51 -15.55 5.79
N GLU A 120 -41.80 -15.46 5.46
CA GLU A 120 -42.81 -16.44 5.89
C GLU A 120 -42.85 -17.66 4.98
N ASN A 121 -42.12 -17.65 3.85
CA ASN A 121 -42.06 -18.77 2.94
C ASN A 121 -41.23 -19.92 3.54
N SER A 122 -41.78 -21.13 3.55
CA SER A 122 -41.10 -22.32 4.07
C SER A 122 -39.80 -22.68 3.33
N LYS A 123 -39.60 -22.16 2.13
CA LYS A 123 -38.38 -22.33 1.32
C LYS A 123 -37.50 -21.08 1.28
N PHE A 124 -37.70 -20.12 2.19
CA PHE A 124 -36.96 -18.85 2.20
C PHE A 124 -35.44 -19.06 2.09
N ASP A 125 -34.86 -19.93 2.92
CA ASP A 125 -33.40 -20.16 2.93
C ASP A 125 -32.86 -20.71 1.60
N GLU A 126 -33.63 -21.57 0.93
CA GLU A 126 -33.27 -22.11 -0.38
C GLU A 126 -33.32 -21.02 -1.46
N ILE A 127 -34.41 -20.26 -1.51
CA ILE A 127 -34.60 -19.15 -2.46
C ILE A 127 -33.53 -18.08 -2.25
N TYR A 128 -33.24 -17.74 -0.99
CA TYR A 128 -32.24 -16.73 -0.65
C TYR A 128 -30.85 -17.17 -1.09
N LYS A 129 -30.45 -18.42 -0.83
CA LYS A 129 -29.17 -18.98 -1.32
C LYS A 129 -29.07 -18.99 -2.84
N GLN A 130 -30.13 -19.36 -3.56
CA GLN A 130 -30.14 -19.31 -5.02
C GLN A 130 -30.00 -17.86 -5.54
N TYR A 131 -30.63 -16.91 -4.87
CA TYR A 131 -30.51 -15.50 -5.20
C TYR A 131 -29.11 -14.94 -4.92
N GLU A 132 -28.48 -15.31 -3.80
CA GLU A 132 -27.07 -14.98 -3.53
C GLU A 132 -26.15 -15.53 -4.63
N LYS A 133 -26.32 -16.80 -5.02
CA LYS A 133 -25.55 -17.40 -6.12
C LYS A 133 -25.76 -16.66 -7.44
N LYS A 134 -26.98 -16.21 -7.72
CA LYS A 134 -27.28 -15.39 -8.91
C LYS A 134 -26.52 -14.07 -8.87
N LEU A 135 -26.52 -13.36 -7.74
CA LEU A 135 -25.81 -12.08 -7.60
C LEU A 135 -24.29 -12.24 -7.75
N GLU A 136 -23.72 -13.32 -7.21
CA GLU A 136 -22.31 -13.68 -7.42
C GLU A 136 -22.00 -13.85 -8.91
N LEU A 137 -22.79 -14.65 -9.62
CA LEU A 137 -22.62 -14.89 -11.05
C LEU A 137 -22.82 -13.61 -11.89
N GLU A 138 -23.74 -12.73 -11.49
CA GLU A 138 -23.91 -11.41 -12.15
C GLU A 138 -22.69 -10.51 -11.95
N ALA A 139 -22.07 -10.54 -10.76
CA ALA A 139 -20.83 -9.82 -10.49
C ALA A 139 -19.66 -10.38 -11.31
N GLU A 140 -19.49 -11.70 -11.34
CA GLU A 140 -18.49 -12.39 -12.17
C GLU A 140 -18.68 -12.06 -13.66
N LEU A 141 -19.92 -12.11 -14.16
CA LEU A 141 -20.24 -11.76 -15.54
C LEU A 141 -19.87 -10.30 -15.86
N LYS A 142 -20.11 -9.37 -14.94
CA LYS A 142 -19.77 -7.96 -15.11
C LYS A 142 -18.25 -7.76 -15.20
N VAL A 143 -17.48 -8.46 -14.36
CA VAL A 143 -16.01 -8.47 -14.41
C VAL A 143 -15.54 -9.04 -15.74
N ALA A 144 -15.98 -10.24 -16.11
CA ALA A 144 -15.60 -10.91 -17.35
C ALA A 144 -15.95 -10.09 -18.60
N LYS A 145 -17.12 -9.43 -18.65
CA LYS A 145 -17.47 -8.50 -19.74
C LYS A 145 -16.54 -7.30 -19.82
N THR A 146 -16.13 -6.76 -18.67
CA THR A 146 -15.20 -5.63 -18.61
C THR A 146 -13.81 -6.05 -19.09
N GLU A 147 -13.34 -7.23 -18.70
CA GLU A 147 -12.07 -7.80 -19.15
C GLU A 147 -12.08 -8.10 -20.64
N LEU A 148 -13.14 -8.72 -21.16
CA LEU A 148 -13.31 -8.95 -22.60
C LEU A 148 -13.23 -7.64 -23.38
N LYS A 149 -13.91 -6.59 -22.91
CA LYS A 149 -13.85 -5.25 -23.53
C LYS A 149 -12.43 -4.67 -23.49
N LYS A 150 -11.69 -4.85 -22.41
CA LYS A 150 -10.28 -4.43 -22.31
C LYS A 150 -9.40 -5.21 -23.30
N ALA A 151 -9.56 -6.53 -23.38
CA ALA A 151 -8.80 -7.39 -24.29
C ALA A 151 -9.11 -7.10 -25.77
N GLN A 152 -10.35 -6.77 -26.10
CA GLN A 152 -10.76 -6.35 -27.44
C GLN A 152 -10.38 -4.90 -27.77
N SER A 153 -10.16 -4.06 -26.74
CA SER A 153 -9.69 -2.70 -26.97
C SER A 153 -8.25 -2.75 -27.47
N LEU A 154 -7.94 -1.94 -28.48
CA LEU A 154 -6.59 -1.71 -28.99
C LEU A 154 -5.80 -0.85 -27.99
N LEU A 155 -5.76 -1.26 -26.72
CA LEU A 155 -5.23 -0.49 -25.60
C LEU A 155 -3.78 -0.04 -25.86
N GLN A 156 -3.01 -0.90 -26.53
CA GLN A 156 -1.64 -0.61 -26.97
C GLN A 156 -1.54 0.47 -28.05
N LEU A 157 -2.56 0.65 -28.91
CA LEU A 157 -2.54 1.71 -29.93
C LEU A 157 -2.77 3.09 -29.31
N ASP A 158 -3.65 3.20 -28.32
CA ASP A 158 -3.89 4.47 -27.66
C ASP A 158 -2.70 4.86 -26.78
N GLU A 159 -2.11 3.89 -26.08
CA GLU A 159 -0.84 4.11 -25.39
C GLU A 159 0.29 4.51 -26.35
N LEU A 160 0.42 3.83 -27.50
CA LEU A 160 1.41 4.18 -28.53
C LEU A 160 1.22 5.61 -29.06
N LYS A 161 -0.03 6.05 -29.29
CA LYS A 161 -0.31 7.44 -29.68
C LYS A 161 0.15 8.43 -28.61
N CYS A 162 -0.10 8.13 -27.33
CA CYS A 162 0.33 8.96 -26.22
C CYS A 162 1.87 8.98 -26.09
N ARG A 163 2.56 7.84 -26.21
CA ARG A 163 4.03 7.75 -26.23
C ARG A 163 4.64 8.53 -27.40
N LYS A 164 4.10 8.38 -28.62
CA LYS A 164 4.49 9.21 -29.79
C LYS A 164 4.34 10.69 -29.54
N ARG A 165 3.32 11.11 -28.77
CA ARG A 165 3.15 12.52 -28.41
C ARG A 165 4.28 13.02 -27.52
N VAL A 166 4.71 12.23 -26.53
CA VAL A 166 5.86 12.55 -25.68
C VAL A 166 7.12 12.70 -26.54
N LEU A 167 7.40 11.72 -27.40
CA LEU A 167 8.59 11.74 -28.27
C LEU A 167 8.62 12.96 -29.19
N ARG A 168 7.48 13.38 -29.75
CA ARG A 168 7.38 14.62 -30.55
C ARG A 168 7.61 15.87 -29.72
N ARG A 169 6.99 15.97 -28.53
CA ARG A 169 7.15 17.13 -27.64
C ARG A 169 8.58 17.29 -27.12
N LEU A 170 9.28 16.17 -26.91
CA LEU A 170 10.68 16.15 -26.49
C LEU A 170 11.67 16.15 -27.66
N GLN A 171 11.16 16.21 -28.91
CA GLN A 171 11.93 16.32 -30.15
C GLN A 171 12.79 15.09 -30.49
N TYR A 172 12.39 13.89 -30.07
CA TYR A 172 13.00 12.62 -30.49
C TYR A 172 12.53 12.21 -31.89
N CYS A 173 11.32 12.64 -32.27
CA CYS A 173 10.82 12.59 -33.63
C CYS A 173 10.14 13.92 -33.99
N ASP A 174 10.02 14.21 -35.29
CA ASP A 174 9.31 15.37 -35.80
C ASP A 174 7.78 15.13 -35.87
N GLU A 175 7.03 16.12 -36.36
CA GLU A 175 5.57 16.04 -36.46
C GLU A 175 5.06 14.90 -37.37
N ASN A 176 5.90 14.45 -38.31
CA ASN A 176 5.64 13.35 -39.23
C ASN A 176 6.15 12.00 -38.70
N ASP A 177 6.52 11.94 -37.42
CA ASP A 177 7.12 10.77 -36.76
C ASP A 177 8.47 10.32 -37.36
N VAL A 178 9.20 11.23 -38.02
CA VAL A 178 10.56 10.97 -38.51
C VAL A 178 11.57 11.19 -37.39
N ILE A 179 12.44 10.22 -37.16
CA ILE A 179 13.44 10.25 -36.08
C ILE A 179 14.45 11.39 -36.24
N THR A 180 14.70 12.15 -35.17
CA THR A 180 15.70 13.22 -35.15
C THR A 180 17.09 12.70 -34.73
N GLN A 181 18.10 13.55 -34.70
CA GLN A 181 19.41 13.18 -34.14
C GLN A 181 19.32 12.81 -32.66
N LYS A 182 18.52 13.54 -31.86
CA LYS A 182 18.25 13.22 -30.46
C LYS A 182 17.61 11.84 -30.30
N GLY A 183 16.64 11.53 -31.18
CA GLY A 183 16.06 10.20 -31.27
C GLY A 183 17.08 9.10 -31.53
N ARG A 184 18.00 9.31 -32.47
CA ARG A 184 19.06 8.34 -32.81
C ARG A 184 20.02 8.11 -31.64
N VAL A 185 20.44 9.16 -30.95
CA VAL A 185 21.30 9.04 -29.75
C VAL A 185 20.60 8.22 -28.67
N SER A 186 19.30 8.45 -28.46
CA SER A 186 18.51 7.68 -27.51
C SER A 186 18.49 6.18 -27.80
N CYS A 187 18.53 5.78 -29.08
CA CYS A 187 18.53 4.37 -29.47
C CYS A 187 19.83 3.64 -29.09
N GLU A 188 20.90 4.36 -28.78
CA GLU A 188 22.17 3.76 -28.34
C GLU A 188 22.23 3.55 -26.82
N VAL A 189 21.26 4.09 -26.08
CA VAL A 189 21.13 3.86 -24.63
C VAL A 189 20.30 2.61 -24.42
N SER A 190 20.82 1.60 -23.71
CA SER A 190 20.14 0.32 -23.47
C SER A 190 20.17 -0.17 -22.02
N ALA A 191 21.03 0.41 -21.19
CA ALA A 191 21.28 -0.05 -19.81
C ALA A 191 20.65 0.86 -18.73
N ALA A 192 19.87 1.85 -19.13
CA ALA A 192 19.30 2.88 -18.25
C ALA A 192 18.11 3.56 -18.95
N ASP A 193 17.38 4.43 -18.22
CA ASP A 193 16.29 5.23 -18.79
C ASP A 193 16.80 6.11 -19.94
N GLU A 194 16.38 5.77 -21.16
CA GLU A 194 16.92 6.33 -22.40
C GLU A 194 16.52 7.78 -22.59
N LEU A 195 15.31 8.15 -22.15
CA LEU A 195 14.82 9.53 -22.24
C LEU A 195 15.61 10.41 -21.28
N MET A 196 15.77 10.01 -20.02
CA MET A 196 16.48 10.79 -19.02
C MET A 196 17.94 11.05 -19.41
N LEU A 197 18.70 10.00 -19.75
CA LEU A 197 20.11 10.17 -20.11
C LEU A 197 20.27 11.04 -21.35
N THR A 198 19.41 10.88 -22.35
CA THR A 198 19.47 11.67 -23.57
C THR A 198 19.05 13.13 -23.33
N GLU A 199 18.02 13.40 -22.52
CA GLU A 199 17.64 14.76 -22.14
C GLU A 199 18.78 15.47 -21.38
N MET A 200 19.42 14.78 -20.44
CA MET A 200 20.56 15.32 -19.70
C MET A 200 21.75 15.61 -20.62
N MET A 201 22.07 14.69 -21.54
CA MET A 201 23.16 14.86 -22.50
C MET A 201 22.92 16.06 -23.42
N PHE A 202 21.74 16.17 -24.03
CA PHE A 202 21.38 17.29 -24.90
C PHE A 202 21.16 18.60 -24.11
N GLY A 203 20.83 18.50 -22.83
CA GLY A 203 20.73 19.61 -21.89
C GLY A 203 22.08 20.14 -21.39
N GLY A 204 23.19 19.48 -21.75
CA GLY A 204 24.54 19.97 -21.49
C GLY A 204 25.10 19.70 -20.09
N ILE A 205 24.34 19.11 -19.16
CA ILE A 205 24.79 18.90 -17.78
C ILE A 205 26.09 18.11 -17.70
N PHE A 206 26.27 17.10 -18.55
CA PHE A 206 27.48 16.27 -18.54
C PHE A 206 28.74 17.04 -18.95
N THR A 207 28.62 18.17 -19.65
CA THR A 207 29.77 18.99 -20.04
C THR A 207 30.28 19.87 -18.91
N GLU A 208 29.46 20.11 -17.88
CA GLU A 208 29.78 20.95 -16.72
C GLU A 208 30.35 20.14 -15.55
N LEU A 209 30.24 18.81 -15.60
CA LEU A 209 30.64 17.92 -14.51
C LEU A 209 32.06 17.37 -14.71
N ALA A 210 32.81 17.29 -13.61
CA ALA A 210 34.06 16.53 -13.59
C ALA A 210 33.79 15.03 -13.74
N THR A 211 34.76 14.27 -14.28
CA THR A 211 34.62 12.83 -14.51
C THR A 211 34.14 12.04 -13.28
N PRO A 212 34.64 12.29 -12.05
CA PRO A 212 34.14 11.60 -10.85
C PRO A 212 32.68 11.95 -10.51
N GLN A 213 32.26 13.20 -10.75
CA GLN A 213 30.88 13.64 -10.52
C GLN A 213 29.93 13.03 -11.54
N LEU A 214 30.35 12.92 -12.80
CA LEU A 214 29.58 12.26 -13.85
C LEU A 214 29.36 10.78 -13.52
N ALA A 215 30.43 10.06 -13.15
CA ALA A 215 30.33 8.65 -12.75
C ALA A 215 29.39 8.47 -11.54
N ALA A 216 29.51 9.34 -10.54
CA ALA A 216 28.62 9.35 -9.39
C ALA A 216 27.16 9.59 -9.80
N LEU A 217 26.87 10.57 -10.66
CA LEU A 217 25.51 10.84 -11.11
C LEU A 217 24.90 9.67 -11.88
N LEU A 218 25.69 9.00 -12.72
CA LEU A 218 25.24 7.83 -13.48
C LEU A 218 24.95 6.62 -12.58
N SER A 219 25.51 6.55 -11.37
CA SER A 219 25.18 5.48 -10.42
C SER A 219 23.69 5.47 -10.05
N CYS A 220 23.02 6.62 -10.12
CA CYS A 220 21.58 6.76 -9.85
C CYS A 220 20.70 5.94 -10.80
N PHE A 221 21.19 5.60 -11.98
CA PHE A 221 20.44 4.89 -13.02
C PHE A 221 20.54 3.37 -12.92
N VAL A 222 21.59 2.87 -12.26
CA VAL A 222 21.92 1.44 -12.21
C VAL A 222 21.71 0.83 -10.81
N PHE A 223 21.66 1.66 -9.77
CA PHE A 223 21.42 1.18 -8.41
C PHE A 223 19.91 1.04 -8.13
N GLU A 224 19.46 -0.18 -7.90
CA GLU A 224 18.03 -0.48 -7.69
C GLU A 224 17.66 -0.73 -6.21
N GLU A 225 18.66 -0.95 -5.34
CA GLU A 225 18.38 -1.31 -3.95
C GLU A 225 17.95 -0.11 -3.09
N LYS A 226 17.28 -0.42 -1.97
CA LYS A 226 16.97 0.56 -0.93
C LYS A 226 18.07 0.49 0.12
N SER A 227 18.71 1.61 0.39
CA SER A 227 19.66 1.72 1.50
C SER A 227 19.36 2.93 2.37
N GLY A 228 19.97 2.99 3.55
CA GLY A 228 19.83 4.15 4.43
C GLY A 228 20.33 5.43 3.77
N GLY A 229 19.65 6.55 4.03
CA GLY A 229 20.05 7.86 3.49
C GLY A 229 21.35 8.35 4.11
N SER A 230 22.44 8.34 3.33
CA SER A 230 23.63 9.14 3.59
C SER A 230 23.37 10.59 3.18
N LYS A 231 23.91 11.56 3.95
CA LYS A 231 23.98 12.95 3.47
C LYS A 231 25.04 13.03 2.39
N LEU A 232 24.60 13.27 1.16
CA LEU A 232 25.46 13.53 0.01
C LEU A 232 26.39 14.70 0.28
N ALA A 233 27.61 14.63 -0.26
CA ALA A 233 28.50 15.78 -0.28
C ALA A 233 27.86 16.98 -1.00
N ASP A 234 28.13 18.19 -0.52
CA ASP A 234 27.59 19.43 -1.10
C ASP A 234 27.90 19.54 -2.61
N ASP A 235 29.09 19.09 -3.02
CA ASP A 235 29.57 19.07 -4.41
C ASP A 235 28.80 18.11 -5.35
N LEU A 236 28.04 17.15 -4.81
CA LEU A 236 27.19 16.21 -5.56
C LEU A 236 25.71 16.56 -5.48
N SER A 237 25.31 17.34 -4.47
CA SER A 237 23.92 17.76 -4.29
C SER A 237 23.39 18.57 -5.48
N GLY A 238 24.24 19.39 -6.10
CA GLY A 238 23.89 20.21 -7.26
C GLY A 238 23.55 19.39 -8.50
N CYS A 239 24.37 18.40 -8.84
CA CYS A 239 24.13 17.56 -10.02
C CYS A 239 22.93 16.62 -9.82
N LEU A 240 22.72 16.11 -8.61
CA LEU A 240 21.52 15.35 -8.27
C LEU A 240 20.25 16.19 -8.44
N ARG A 241 20.23 17.42 -7.92
CA ARG A 241 19.07 18.32 -8.05
C ARG A 241 18.74 18.59 -9.51
N ALA A 242 19.75 18.88 -10.33
CA ALA A 242 19.56 19.09 -11.76
C ALA A 242 18.97 17.85 -12.46
N MET A 243 19.48 16.64 -12.16
CA MET A 243 18.90 15.39 -12.67
C MET A 243 17.42 15.24 -12.25
N GLN A 244 17.08 15.51 -10.99
CA GLN A 244 15.70 15.44 -10.51
C GLN A 244 14.78 16.45 -11.23
N GLU A 245 15.28 17.63 -11.61
CA GLU A 245 14.54 18.60 -12.41
C GLU A 245 14.24 18.07 -13.83
N TYR A 246 15.20 17.38 -14.47
CA TYR A 246 14.95 16.67 -15.73
C TYR A 246 13.89 15.59 -15.57
N ALA A 247 13.96 14.76 -14.52
CA ALA A 247 12.97 13.72 -14.24
C ALA A 247 11.56 14.29 -14.09
N ARG A 248 11.41 15.37 -13.31
CA ARG A 248 10.12 16.06 -13.16
C ARG A 248 9.61 16.64 -14.48
N ARG A 249 10.49 17.23 -15.30
CA ARG A 249 10.12 17.76 -16.61
C ARG A 249 9.60 16.66 -17.53
N ILE A 250 10.28 15.53 -17.61
CA ILE A 250 9.85 14.38 -18.42
C ILE A 250 8.52 13.83 -17.89
N ALA A 251 8.41 13.59 -16.58
CA ALA A 251 7.16 13.10 -15.96
C ALA A 251 5.98 14.03 -16.25
N ARG A 252 6.18 15.35 -16.19
CA ARG A 252 5.15 16.34 -16.52
C ARG A 252 4.72 16.25 -17.98
N VAL A 253 5.66 16.19 -18.93
CA VAL A 253 5.36 16.06 -20.36
C VAL A 253 4.64 14.73 -20.65
N THR A 254 5.03 13.65 -19.98
CA THR A 254 4.40 12.32 -20.05
C THR A 254 2.96 12.36 -19.55
N LYS A 255 2.72 12.96 -18.38
CA LYS A 255 1.39 13.14 -17.79
C LYS A 255 0.47 14.01 -18.65
N GLU A 256 0.96 15.15 -19.14
CA GLU A 256 0.23 16.02 -20.08
C GLU A 256 -0.09 15.32 -21.41
N SER A 257 0.70 14.29 -21.77
CA SER A 257 0.47 13.46 -22.95
C SER A 257 -0.49 12.30 -22.70
N LYS A 258 -1.18 12.28 -21.55
CA LYS A 258 -2.18 11.28 -21.13
C LYS A 258 -1.62 9.88 -20.86
N LEU A 259 -0.35 9.79 -20.50
CA LEU A 259 0.21 8.56 -19.93
C LEU A 259 0.09 8.62 -18.40
N GLU A 260 -0.28 7.49 -17.81
CA GLU A 260 -0.31 7.36 -16.35
C GLU A 260 1.14 7.27 -15.83
N ILE A 261 1.55 8.31 -15.12
CA ILE A 261 2.85 8.37 -14.44
C ILE A 261 2.69 9.14 -13.14
N ASP A 262 3.33 8.63 -12.10
CA ASP A 262 3.46 9.29 -10.80
C ASP A 262 4.80 10.02 -10.79
N GLU A 263 4.75 11.35 -10.70
CA GLU A 263 5.94 12.21 -10.81
C GLU A 263 6.94 11.94 -9.69
N ASP A 264 6.45 11.76 -8.46
CA ASP A 264 7.31 11.52 -7.30
C ASP A 264 7.96 10.14 -7.40
N LYS A 265 7.20 9.10 -7.77
CA LYS A 265 7.77 7.75 -7.97
C LYS A 265 8.79 7.70 -9.11
N TYR A 266 8.58 8.47 -10.18
CA TYR A 266 9.52 8.52 -11.30
C TYR A 266 10.82 9.24 -10.90
N VAL A 267 10.75 10.30 -10.10
CA VAL A 267 11.96 10.95 -9.58
C VAL A 267 12.68 10.02 -8.59
N GLU A 268 11.91 9.33 -7.74
CA GLU A 268 12.45 8.40 -6.75
C GLU A 268 13.01 7.10 -7.35
N SER A 269 12.73 6.76 -8.61
CA SER A 269 13.34 5.58 -9.23
C SER A 269 14.84 5.75 -9.44
N PHE A 270 15.34 6.99 -9.49
CA PHE A 270 16.77 7.29 -9.57
C PHE A 270 17.38 7.38 -8.18
N LYS A 271 18.18 6.37 -7.79
CA LYS A 271 18.63 6.17 -6.41
C LYS A 271 20.01 6.78 -6.14
N PRO A 272 20.13 7.86 -5.34
CA PRO A 272 21.40 8.56 -5.14
C PRO A 272 22.35 7.88 -4.13
N HIS A 273 21.97 6.74 -3.56
CA HIS A 273 22.65 6.18 -2.39
C HIS A 273 24.10 5.73 -2.63
N LEU A 274 24.47 5.44 -3.88
CA LEU A 274 25.85 5.10 -4.24
C LEU A 274 26.68 6.27 -4.78
N MET A 275 26.11 7.47 -4.90
CA MET A 275 26.83 8.60 -5.50
C MET A 275 28.13 8.92 -4.75
N ASP A 276 28.11 9.01 -3.42
CA ASP A 276 29.31 9.30 -2.61
C ASP A 276 30.36 8.18 -2.72
N VAL A 277 29.90 6.93 -2.79
CA VAL A 277 30.74 5.73 -2.92
C VAL A 277 31.47 5.73 -4.26
N VAL A 278 30.73 5.92 -5.35
CA VAL A 278 31.26 5.95 -6.72
C VAL A 278 32.17 7.16 -6.91
N HIS A 279 31.80 8.33 -6.38
CA HIS A 279 32.66 9.51 -6.41
C HIS A 279 34.00 9.24 -5.70
N ALA A 280 33.95 8.71 -4.47
CA ALA A 280 35.16 8.39 -3.69
C ALA A 280 36.05 7.38 -4.43
N TRP A 281 35.46 6.35 -5.02
CA TRP A 281 36.16 5.38 -5.86
C TRP A 281 36.86 6.04 -7.06
N CYS A 282 36.14 6.87 -7.82
CA CYS A 282 36.70 7.59 -8.97
C CYS A 282 37.78 8.61 -8.61
N THR A 283 37.80 9.09 -7.36
CA THR A 283 38.88 9.95 -6.82
C THR A 283 40.06 9.19 -6.22
N GLY A 284 40.04 7.84 -6.28
CA GLY A 284 41.16 7.00 -5.86
C GLY A 284 41.10 6.48 -4.42
N SER A 285 39.96 6.55 -3.75
CA SER A 285 39.78 5.91 -2.44
C SER A 285 39.88 4.38 -2.57
N SER A 286 40.46 3.72 -1.57
CA SER A 286 40.55 2.26 -1.56
C SER A 286 39.18 1.59 -1.33
N PHE A 287 39.05 0.33 -1.77
CA PHE A 287 37.81 -0.43 -1.55
C PHE A 287 37.43 -0.53 -0.06
N ALA A 288 38.43 -0.69 0.82
CA ALA A 288 38.21 -0.75 2.27
C ALA A 288 37.71 0.58 2.87
N GLU A 289 38.02 1.72 2.24
CA GLU A 289 37.55 3.04 2.69
C GLU A 289 36.13 3.31 2.22
N ILE A 290 35.77 2.91 0.99
CA ILE A 290 34.41 3.13 0.48
C ILE A 290 33.38 2.28 1.23
N LEU A 291 33.73 1.05 1.65
CA LEU A 291 32.85 0.18 2.43
C LEU A 291 32.50 0.74 3.80
N LYS A 292 33.34 1.64 4.35
CA LYS A 292 33.04 2.31 5.62
C LYS A 292 32.02 3.44 5.46
N LYS A 293 31.73 3.87 4.23
CA LYS A 293 30.86 5.00 3.91
C LYS A 293 29.43 4.59 3.56
N THR A 294 29.17 3.29 3.41
CA THR A 294 27.86 2.78 2.97
C THR A 294 27.49 1.53 3.75
N ASP A 295 26.19 1.32 3.93
CA ASP A 295 25.57 0.11 4.45
C ASP A 295 25.28 -0.91 3.34
N VAL A 296 25.52 -0.56 2.08
CA VAL A 296 25.34 -1.45 0.92
C VAL A 296 26.35 -2.60 0.96
N PHE A 297 25.86 -3.82 0.73
CA PHE A 297 26.69 -5.02 0.74
C PHE A 297 27.78 -4.99 -0.35
N GLU A 298 28.97 -5.51 -0.01
CA GLU A 298 30.14 -5.51 -0.89
C GLU A 298 29.88 -6.18 -2.24
N GLY A 299 29.02 -7.20 -2.29
CA GLY A 299 28.67 -7.94 -3.50
C GLY A 299 27.77 -7.18 -4.47
N ILE A 300 27.11 -6.11 -4.03
CA ILE A 300 26.36 -5.19 -4.90
C ILE A 300 27.26 -4.07 -5.44
N ILE A 301 28.36 -3.75 -4.74
CA ILE A 301 29.33 -2.72 -5.15
C ILE A 301 30.35 -3.28 -6.16
N LYS A 302 30.68 -4.58 -6.07
CA LYS A 302 31.58 -5.30 -6.99
C LYS A 302 30.90 -5.67 -8.30
#